data_AF-A0A6A6Y8K1-F1
#
_entry.id   AF-A0A6A6Y8K1-F1
#
_cell.length_a   1.000
_cell.length_b   1.000
_cell.length_c   1.000
_cell.angle_alpha   90.00
_cell.angle_beta   90.00
_cell.angle_gamma   90.00
#
_symmetry.space_group_name_H-M   'P 1'
#
loop_
_entity.id
_entity.type
_entity.pdbx_description
1 polymer ?
#
loop_
_entity_poly.entity_id
_entity_poly.type
_entity_poly.pdbx_seq_one_letter_code
_entity_poly.pdbx_strand_id
1 'polypeptide(L)'
;PRLSLSPSKFTNKEYKRFARADAHAAKEKQVSESVIPIIEGKIADARCRSGGIPFTNLDPLTDGTLTPGNPDIYYGARPEQLARKVRDEIGGQITPSTQHEDAHDLPLAPNFFLAAKGPDGSLAVAGRQAYYDGALGARGMHSLQLYGKDKPVSDNNAYTVTSIYHGGTFKMYTSYRA
;
A
#
# COMPACT_ATOMS: atom_id res chain seq x y z
N PRO A 1 12.30 26.46 10.38
CA PRO A 1 11.41 26.67 9.20
C PRO A 1 10.30 25.61 9.17
N ARG A 2 9.01 25.99 9.13
CA ARG A 2 7.90 25.03 9.02
C ARG A 2 7.73 24.61 7.56
N LEU A 3 7.78 23.30 7.27
CA LEU A 3 7.55 22.75 5.93
C LEU A 3 6.20 23.16 5.33
N SER A 4 5.18 23.40 6.18
CA SER A 4 3.83 23.84 5.78
C SER A 4 3.77 25.24 5.15
N LEU A 5 4.85 26.03 5.24
CA LEU A 5 4.98 27.37 4.64
C LEU A 5 5.91 27.37 3.42
N SER A 6 6.37 26.20 2.98
CA SER A 6 7.14 26.10 1.74
C SER A 6 6.20 26.30 0.55
N PRO A 7 6.61 27.04 -0.49
CA PRO A 7 5.84 27.12 -1.73
C PRO A 7 5.50 25.71 -2.22
N SER A 8 4.25 25.51 -2.68
CA SER A 8 3.85 24.25 -3.30
C SER A 8 4.87 23.90 -4.39
N LYS A 9 5.54 22.75 -4.22
CA LYS A 9 6.39 22.18 -5.29
C LYS A 9 5.54 21.72 -6.48
N PHE A 10 4.23 21.56 -6.28
CA PHE A 10 3.26 21.22 -7.30
C PHE A 10 2.81 22.48 -8.03
N THR A 11 3.25 22.60 -9.28
CA THR A 11 3.04 23.74 -10.16
C THR A 11 1.66 23.71 -10.81
N ASN A 12 1.18 24.86 -11.29
CA ASN A 12 -0.05 24.94 -12.10
C ASN A 12 0.03 24.08 -13.38
N LYS A 13 1.22 23.85 -13.91
CA LYS A 13 1.44 22.95 -15.06
C LYS A 13 1.16 21.50 -14.68
N GLU A 14 1.63 21.06 -13.51
CA GLU A 14 1.37 19.72 -12.99
C GLU A 14 -0.10 19.53 -12.62
N TYR A 15 -0.76 20.55 -12.05
CA TYR A 15 -2.20 20.52 -11.83
C TYR A 15 -3.00 20.35 -13.14
N LYS A 16 -2.68 21.15 -14.18
CA LYS A 16 -3.34 21.01 -15.48
C LYS A 16 -3.08 19.65 -16.11
N ARG A 17 -1.90 19.06 -15.90
CA ARG A 17 -1.58 17.70 -16.35
C ARG A 17 -2.41 16.67 -15.61
N PHE A 18 -2.54 16.77 -14.28
CA PHE A 18 -3.40 15.92 -13.47
C PHE A 18 -4.87 16.00 -13.93
N ALA A 19 -5.43 17.21 -14.00
CA ALA A 19 -6.83 17.40 -14.38
C ALA A 19 -7.16 16.83 -15.77
N ARG A 20 -6.24 16.98 -16.74
CA ARG A 20 -6.40 16.37 -18.07
C ARG A 20 -6.28 14.85 -18.04
N ALA A 21 -5.33 14.30 -17.28
CA ALA A 21 -5.14 12.86 -17.16
C ALA A 21 -6.38 12.20 -16.52
N ASP A 22 -6.91 12.81 -15.46
CA ASP A 22 -8.13 12.33 -14.79
C ASP A 22 -9.35 12.41 -15.72
N ALA A 23 -9.57 13.56 -16.38
CA ALA A 23 -10.70 13.73 -17.29
C ALA A 23 -10.68 12.80 -18.52
N HIS A 24 -9.50 12.36 -18.96
CA HIS A 24 -9.36 11.46 -20.13
C HIS A 24 -9.28 9.98 -19.76
N ALA A 25 -9.13 9.63 -18.47
CA ALA A 25 -9.05 8.24 -18.05
C ALA A 25 -10.45 7.62 -18.08
N ALA A 26 -10.67 6.63 -18.95
CA ALA A 26 -11.93 5.89 -19.05
C ALA A 26 -11.89 4.54 -18.32
N LYS A 27 -10.70 4.04 -17.97
CA LYS A 27 -10.51 2.73 -17.32
C LYS A 27 -9.56 2.83 -16.14
N GLU A 28 -9.71 1.90 -15.20
CA GLU A 28 -8.84 1.77 -14.02
C GLU A 28 -7.35 1.69 -14.39
N LYS A 29 -7.01 0.92 -15.44
CA LYS A 29 -5.64 0.86 -15.96
C LYS A 29 -5.09 2.24 -16.36
N GLN A 30 -5.89 3.08 -17.03
CA GLN A 30 -5.47 4.42 -17.44
C GLN A 30 -5.29 5.34 -16.24
N VAL A 31 -6.14 5.21 -15.20
CA VAL A 31 -5.95 5.91 -13.93
C VAL A 31 -4.60 5.54 -13.31
N SER A 32 -4.32 4.25 -13.19
CA SER A 32 -3.06 3.73 -12.61
C SER A 32 -1.81 4.15 -13.41
N GLU A 33 -1.90 4.23 -14.74
CA GLU A 33 -0.76 4.56 -15.60
C GLU A 33 -0.56 6.07 -15.83
N SER A 34 -1.63 6.87 -15.81
CA SER A 34 -1.58 8.28 -16.22
C SER A 34 -1.83 9.27 -15.08
N VAL A 35 -2.62 8.89 -14.08
CA VAL A 35 -3.04 9.78 -13.00
C VAL A 35 -2.21 9.54 -11.74
N ILE A 36 -2.16 8.30 -11.27
CA ILE A 36 -1.45 7.95 -10.04
C ILE A 36 0.03 8.37 -10.05
N PRO A 37 0.80 8.23 -11.14
CA PRO A 37 2.21 8.66 -11.17
C PRO A 37 2.37 10.18 -10.99
N ILE A 38 1.35 10.99 -11.28
CA ILE A 38 1.38 12.44 -11.01
C ILE A 38 1.25 12.70 -9.51
N ILE A 39 0.42 11.91 -8.82
CA ILE A 39 0.21 12.00 -7.36
C ILE A 39 1.43 11.45 -6.61
N GLU A 40 1.94 10.29 -7.00
CA GLU A 40 3.14 9.67 -6.39
C GLU A 40 4.39 10.53 -6.59
N GLY A 41 4.45 11.26 -7.72
CA GLY A 41 5.61 12.06 -8.08
C GLY A 41 6.84 11.20 -8.31
N LYS A 42 8.03 11.73 -7.97
CA LYS A 42 9.28 10.99 -8.13
C LYS A 42 9.43 9.96 -7.00
N ILE A 43 9.34 8.68 -7.36
CA ILE A 43 9.63 7.58 -6.46
C ILE A 43 11.15 7.56 -6.15
N ALA A 44 11.50 7.54 -4.86
CA ALA A 44 12.89 7.60 -4.41
C ALA A 44 13.63 6.26 -4.61
N ASP A 45 13.00 5.14 -4.24
CA ASP A 45 13.50 3.79 -4.49
C ASP A 45 12.35 2.94 -5.04
N ALA A 46 12.48 2.52 -6.30
CA ALA A 46 11.45 1.72 -6.97
C ALA A 46 11.29 0.32 -6.34
N ARG A 47 12.31 -0.20 -5.65
CA ARG A 47 12.26 -1.51 -4.98
C ARG A 47 11.45 -1.50 -3.69
N CYS A 48 11.03 -0.33 -3.23
CA CYS A 48 10.10 -0.19 -2.11
C CYS A 48 8.63 -0.11 -2.58
N ARG A 49 8.37 -0.18 -3.89
CA ARG A 49 7.04 -0.05 -4.49
C ARG A 49 6.73 -1.26 -5.38
N SER A 50 5.53 -1.82 -5.24
CA SER A 50 5.00 -2.80 -6.18
C SER A 50 3.47 -2.69 -6.24
N GLY A 51 2.79 -3.58 -6.93
CA GLY A 51 1.34 -3.51 -7.14
C GLY A 51 0.82 -4.56 -8.11
N GLY A 52 -0.47 -4.90 -8.01
CA GLY A 52 -1.11 -5.91 -8.86
C GLY A 52 -0.59 -7.34 -8.63
N ILE A 53 0.03 -7.58 -7.48
CA ILE A 53 0.55 -8.89 -7.08
C ILE A 53 -0.30 -9.39 -5.90
N PRO A 54 -1.00 -10.53 -6.06
CA PRO A 54 -1.76 -11.11 -4.96
C PRO A 54 -0.85 -11.55 -3.81
N PHE A 55 -1.29 -11.27 -2.59
CA PHE A 55 -0.56 -11.57 -1.36
C PHE A 55 -0.73 -13.04 -0.93
N THR A 56 -0.31 -13.96 -1.80
CA THR A 56 -0.55 -15.41 -1.64
C THR A 56 0.23 -16.06 -0.51
N ASN A 57 1.24 -15.38 0.04
CA ASN A 57 2.04 -15.90 1.15
C ASN A 57 1.57 -15.38 2.52
N LEU A 58 0.74 -14.34 2.58
CA LEU A 58 0.24 -13.84 3.84
C LEU A 58 -0.83 -14.76 4.42
N ASP A 59 -0.74 -15.04 5.72
CA ASP A 59 -1.72 -15.86 6.45
C ASP A 59 -3.12 -15.25 6.31
N PRO A 60 -4.21 -16.02 6.24
CA PRO A 60 -5.54 -15.45 6.13
C PRO A 60 -5.93 -14.67 7.39
N LEU A 61 -6.74 -13.61 7.24
CA LEU A 61 -7.35 -12.91 8.37
C LEU A 61 -8.63 -13.60 8.88
N THR A 62 -9.18 -14.50 8.07
CA THR A 62 -10.41 -15.26 8.36
C THR A 62 -10.13 -16.76 8.23
N ASP A 63 -11.15 -17.57 7.94
CA ASP A 63 -11.10 -19.02 7.70
C ASP A 63 -10.35 -19.46 6.43
N GLY A 64 -9.72 -18.53 5.70
CA GLY A 64 -8.98 -18.83 4.47
C GLY A 64 -9.83 -18.93 3.21
N THR A 65 -11.13 -18.63 3.27
CA THR A 65 -12.02 -18.62 2.09
C THR A 65 -11.94 -17.34 1.28
N LEU A 66 -11.46 -16.25 1.88
CA LEU A 66 -11.28 -14.97 1.20
C LEU A 66 -10.10 -15.02 0.24
N THR A 67 -10.25 -14.38 -0.91
CA THR A 67 -9.14 -14.18 -1.84
C THR A 67 -8.02 -13.38 -1.17
N PRO A 68 -6.74 -13.65 -1.49
CA PRO A 68 -5.63 -12.84 -1.04
C PRO A 68 -5.81 -11.35 -1.36
N GLY A 69 -5.24 -10.48 -0.52
CA GLY A 69 -5.17 -9.05 -0.81
C GLY A 69 -4.43 -8.83 -2.13
N ASN A 70 -4.87 -7.85 -2.92
CA ASN A 70 -4.26 -7.54 -4.21
C ASN A 70 -4.35 -6.04 -4.48
N PRO A 71 -3.58 -5.23 -3.74
CA PRO A 71 -3.61 -3.78 -3.90
C PRO A 71 -3.07 -3.37 -5.27
N ASP A 72 -3.66 -2.32 -5.85
CA ASP A 72 -3.20 -1.78 -7.13
C ASP A 72 -1.77 -1.28 -7.01
N ILE A 73 -1.44 -0.63 -5.88
CA ILE A 73 -0.09 -0.23 -5.49
C ILE A 73 0.09 -0.45 -3.99
N TYR A 74 1.27 -0.88 -3.57
CA TYR A 74 1.69 -0.87 -2.19
C TYR A 74 3.16 -0.46 -2.04
N TYR A 75 3.50 0.05 -0.86
CA TYR A 75 4.86 0.30 -0.45
C TYR A 75 5.25 -0.52 0.78
N GLY A 76 6.52 -0.91 0.82
CA GLY A 76 7.14 -1.66 1.90
C GLY A 76 8.64 -1.40 1.99
N ALA A 77 9.32 -2.18 2.82
CA ALA A 77 10.77 -2.17 2.96
C ALA A 77 11.44 -3.09 1.93
N ARG A 78 12.69 -2.82 1.59
CA ARG A 78 13.51 -3.77 0.82
C ARG A 78 13.78 -5.02 1.68
N PRO A 79 13.64 -6.25 1.14
CA PRO A 79 13.80 -7.48 1.94
C PRO A 79 15.11 -7.59 2.73
N GLU A 80 16.21 -7.10 2.17
CA GLU A 80 17.54 -7.06 2.79
C GLU A 80 17.68 -6.08 3.97
N GLN A 81 16.71 -5.16 4.15
CA GLN A 81 16.65 -4.31 5.34
C GLN A 81 16.22 -5.10 6.58
N LEU A 82 15.65 -6.30 6.40
CA LEU A 82 15.24 -7.17 7.49
C LEU A 82 16.12 -8.44 7.55
N ALA A 83 16.62 -8.73 8.76
CA ALA A 83 17.42 -9.92 9.00
C ALA A 83 16.68 -11.18 8.54
N ARG A 84 17.40 -12.06 7.83
CA ARG A 84 16.82 -13.28 7.23
C ARG A 84 16.06 -14.13 8.25
N LYS A 85 16.60 -14.27 9.46
CA LYS A 85 15.96 -15.00 10.56
C LYS A 85 14.53 -14.50 10.83
N VAL A 86 14.32 -13.18 10.85
CA VAL A 86 12.99 -12.60 11.09
C VAL A 86 12.06 -12.91 9.91
N ARG A 87 12.55 -12.82 8.68
CA ARG A 87 11.78 -13.17 7.48
C ARG A 87 11.38 -14.64 7.46
N ASP A 88 12.25 -15.53 7.92
CA ASP A 88 11.97 -16.97 7.98
C ASP A 88 10.95 -17.28 9.09
N GLU A 89 11.02 -16.60 10.25
CA GLU A 89 10.16 -16.86 11.40
C GLU A 89 8.75 -16.26 11.28
N ILE A 90 8.62 -15.04 10.74
CA ILE A 90 7.33 -14.34 10.61
C ILE A 90 6.94 -14.04 9.16
N GLY A 91 7.53 -14.74 8.18
CA GLY A 91 7.32 -14.50 6.75
C GLY A 91 5.86 -14.54 6.31
N GLY A 92 5.04 -15.42 6.89
CA GLY A 92 3.59 -15.48 6.64
C GLY A 92 2.82 -14.22 7.07
N GLN A 93 3.46 -13.28 7.76
CA GLN A 93 2.84 -12.04 8.24
C GLN A 93 3.33 -10.81 7.48
N ILE A 94 4.50 -10.89 6.84
CA ILE A 94 5.18 -9.72 6.28
C ILE A 94 5.64 -9.89 4.83
N THR A 95 5.77 -11.11 4.33
CA THR A 95 6.20 -11.39 2.95
C THR A 95 4.96 -11.53 2.07
N PRO A 96 4.70 -10.59 1.14
CA PRO A 96 3.45 -10.60 0.38
C PRO A 96 3.27 -11.85 -0.47
N SER A 97 4.30 -12.22 -1.24
CA SER A 97 4.26 -13.38 -2.15
C SER A 97 5.64 -14.03 -2.26
N THR A 98 5.65 -15.33 -2.51
CA THR A 98 6.85 -16.17 -2.71
C THR A 98 6.85 -16.88 -4.07
N GLN A 99 5.78 -16.74 -4.86
CA GLN A 99 5.53 -17.54 -6.07
C GLN A 99 6.04 -16.90 -7.37
N HIS A 100 6.53 -15.67 -7.32
CA HIS A 100 7.06 -14.96 -8.49
C HIS A 100 8.57 -15.16 -8.60
N GLU A 101 9.08 -15.17 -9.84
CA GLU A 101 10.52 -15.17 -10.13
C GLU A 101 11.24 -14.00 -9.44
N ASP A 102 10.57 -12.85 -9.31
CA ASP A 102 11.06 -11.66 -8.62
C ASP A 102 10.60 -11.58 -7.15
N ALA A 103 10.07 -12.66 -6.55
CA ALA A 103 9.53 -12.63 -5.18
C ALA A 103 10.57 -12.18 -4.14
N HIS A 104 11.86 -12.43 -4.41
CA HIS A 104 12.96 -11.98 -3.56
C HIS A 104 13.21 -10.47 -3.60
N ASP A 105 12.69 -9.76 -4.62
CA ASP A 105 12.84 -8.33 -4.83
C ASP A 105 11.57 -7.53 -4.50
N LEU A 106 10.47 -8.22 -4.17
CA LEU A 106 9.22 -7.56 -3.79
C LEU A 106 9.34 -6.84 -2.44
N PRO A 107 8.70 -5.66 -2.28
CA PRO A 107 8.70 -4.95 -1.00
C PRO A 107 8.11 -5.81 0.12
N LEU A 108 8.84 -5.92 1.21
CA LEU A 108 8.49 -6.62 2.45
C LEU A 108 7.66 -5.71 3.36
N ALA A 109 6.85 -6.31 4.23
CA ALA A 109 6.10 -5.64 5.29
C ALA A 109 5.30 -4.44 4.76
N PRO A 110 4.36 -4.68 3.83
CA PRO A 110 3.65 -3.60 3.19
C PRO A 110 2.84 -2.81 4.23
N ASN A 111 2.98 -1.49 4.21
CA ASN A 111 2.40 -0.60 5.21
C ASN A 111 1.74 0.65 4.61
N PHE A 112 1.85 0.84 3.30
CA PHE A 112 1.04 1.79 2.55
C PHE A 112 0.37 1.09 1.37
N PHE A 113 -0.91 1.35 1.14
CA PHE A 113 -1.70 0.68 0.11
C PHE A 113 -2.56 1.68 -0.65
N LEU A 114 -2.79 1.41 -1.93
CA LEU A 114 -3.69 2.16 -2.79
C LEU A 114 -4.59 1.20 -3.58
N ALA A 115 -5.89 1.45 -3.49
CA ALA A 115 -6.90 0.94 -4.40
C ALA A 115 -7.34 2.08 -5.34
N ALA A 116 -6.89 2.04 -6.60
CA ALA A 116 -7.29 2.99 -7.62
C ALA A 116 -8.49 2.46 -8.40
N LYS A 117 -9.41 3.34 -8.79
CA LYS A 117 -10.59 2.97 -9.57
C LYS A 117 -10.77 3.92 -10.74
N GLY A 118 -11.20 3.36 -11.88
CA GLY A 118 -11.66 4.13 -13.03
C GLY A 118 -12.99 4.86 -12.75
N PRO A 119 -13.48 5.70 -13.68
CA PRO A 119 -14.71 6.47 -13.49
C PRO A 119 -15.95 5.62 -13.17
N ASP A 120 -16.04 4.43 -13.78
CA ASP A 120 -17.13 3.47 -13.56
C ASP A 120 -16.82 2.45 -12.45
N GLY A 121 -15.69 2.62 -11.76
CA GLY A 121 -15.24 1.72 -10.72
C GLY A 121 -16.05 1.89 -9.43
N SER A 122 -16.30 0.77 -8.73
CA SER A 122 -17.09 0.82 -7.51
C SER A 122 -16.28 1.36 -6.32
N LEU A 123 -16.66 2.53 -5.81
CA LEU A 123 -16.14 3.07 -4.55
C LEU A 123 -16.31 2.10 -3.37
N ALA A 124 -17.41 1.35 -3.33
CA ALA A 124 -17.66 0.37 -2.27
C ALA A 124 -16.68 -0.82 -2.35
N VAL A 125 -16.31 -1.25 -3.56
CA VAL A 125 -15.27 -2.27 -3.76
C VAL A 125 -13.93 -1.75 -3.29
N ALA A 126 -13.53 -0.53 -3.69
CA ALA A 126 -12.28 0.07 -3.24
C ALA A 126 -12.21 0.23 -1.71
N GLY A 127 -13.33 0.58 -1.07
CA GLY A 127 -13.46 0.60 0.39
C GLY A 127 -13.11 -0.73 1.03
N ARG A 128 -13.73 -1.82 0.54
CA ARG A 128 -13.46 -3.17 1.05
C ARG A 128 -12.01 -3.61 0.83
N GLN A 129 -11.45 -3.33 -0.35
CA GLN A 129 -10.03 -3.60 -0.65
C GLN A 129 -9.12 -2.84 0.33
N ALA A 130 -9.33 -1.53 0.48
CA ALA A 130 -8.53 -0.69 1.37
C ALA A 130 -8.63 -1.11 2.86
N TYR A 131 -9.77 -1.63 3.31
CA TYR A 131 -9.89 -2.17 4.66
C TYR A 131 -9.18 -3.51 4.83
N TYR A 132 -9.34 -4.41 3.87
CA TYR A 132 -8.73 -5.74 3.94
C TYR A 132 -7.20 -5.67 3.85
N ASP A 133 -6.68 -4.93 2.87
CA ASP A 133 -5.24 -4.73 2.70
C ASP A 133 -4.64 -3.98 3.90
N GLY A 134 -5.39 -3.01 4.46
CA GLY A 134 -5.00 -2.29 5.66
C GLY A 134 -4.90 -3.17 6.89
N ALA A 135 -5.83 -4.12 7.06
CA ALA A 135 -5.78 -5.09 8.15
C ALA A 135 -4.60 -6.07 8.00
N LEU A 136 -4.28 -6.50 6.77
CA LEU A 136 -3.10 -7.31 6.48
C LEU A 136 -1.80 -6.58 6.85
N GLY A 137 -1.66 -5.32 6.41
CA GLY A 137 -0.51 -4.48 6.76
C GLY A 137 -0.41 -4.22 8.25
N ALA A 138 -1.53 -3.89 8.92
CA ALA A 138 -1.55 -3.64 10.36
C ALA A 138 -1.09 -4.88 11.16
N ARG A 139 -1.50 -6.08 10.73
CA ARG A 139 -1.04 -7.33 11.33
C ARG A 139 0.46 -7.55 11.12
N GLY A 140 0.97 -7.32 9.91
CA GLY A 140 2.40 -7.42 9.61
C GLY A 140 3.25 -6.46 10.44
N MET A 141 2.83 -5.19 10.53
CA MET A 141 3.49 -4.18 11.37
C MET A 141 3.45 -4.57 12.85
N HIS A 142 2.32 -5.09 13.32
CA HIS A 142 2.20 -5.58 14.69
C HIS A 142 3.15 -6.76 14.97
N SER A 143 3.22 -7.75 14.08
CA SER A 143 4.16 -8.88 14.22
C SER A 143 5.61 -8.43 14.29
N LEU A 144 6.01 -7.43 13.50
CA LEU A 144 7.35 -6.84 13.59
C LEU A 144 7.60 -6.14 14.92
N GLN A 145 6.63 -5.40 15.45
CA GLN A 145 6.76 -4.71 16.73
C GLN A 145 6.89 -5.68 17.92
N LEU A 146 6.27 -6.86 17.82
CA LEU A 146 6.28 -7.90 18.85
C LEU A 146 7.46 -8.85 18.77
N TYR A 147 8.13 -8.92 17.61
CA TYR A 147 9.21 -9.87 17.41
C TYR A 147 10.32 -9.68 18.47
N GLY A 148 10.57 -10.75 19.24
CA GLY A 148 11.56 -10.74 20.33
C GLY A 148 11.14 -10.00 21.61
N LYS A 149 9.85 -9.66 21.78
CA LYS A 149 9.32 -9.05 23.01
C LYS A 149 8.42 -10.01 23.79
N ASP A 150 8.52 -9.96 25.11
CA ASP A 150 7.74 -10.82 26.02
C ASP A 150 6.27 -10.38 26.19
N LYS A 151 5.94 -9.11 25.88
CA LYS A 151 4.59 -8.57 26.03
C LYS A 151 4.19 -7.69 24.85
N PRO A 152 2.91 -7.73 24.43
CA PRO A 152 2.40 -6.81 23.45
C PRO A 152 2.35 -5.39 24.01
N VAL A 153 3.14 -4.50 23.40
CA VAL A 153 3.10 -3.06 23.68
C VAL A 153 2.33 -2.42 22.55
N SER A 154 1.08 -2.04 22.80
CA SER A 154 0.39 -1.07 21.93
C SER A 154 0.90 0.32 22.28
N ASP A 155 1.43 1.02 21.29
CA ASP A 155 1.97 2.37 21.43
C ASP A 155 1.03 3.44 20.83
N ASN A 156 -0.22 3.05 20.52
CA ASN A 156 -1.26 3.90 19.94
C ASN A 156 -0.87 4.61 18.62
N ASN A 157 0.12 4.08 17.91
CA ASN A 157 0.55 4.63 16.62
C ASN A 157 -0.07 3.87 15.44
N ALA A 158 -0.48 4.62 14.42
CA ALA A 158 -0.93 4.04 13.16
C ALA A 158 0.27 3.77 12.24
N TYR A 159 0.64 2.50 12.12
CA TYR A 159 1.75 2.06 11.26
C TYR A 159 1.33 1.71 9.83
N THR A 160 0.03 1.60 9.59
CA THR A 160 -0.49 1.22 8.29
C THR A 160 -1.45 2.27 7.77
N VAL A 161 -1.20 2.71 6.55
CA VAL A 161 -2.01 3.68 5.82
C VAL A 161 -2.58 3.00 4.59
N THR A 162 -3.87 3.16 4.35
CA THR A 162 -4.50 2.76 3.10
C THR A 162 -5.14 3.94 2.42
N SER A 163 -5.28 3.85 1.11
CA SER A 163 -5.81 4.94 0.32
C SER A 163 -6.65 4.44 -0.84
N ILE A 164 -7.58 5.29 -1.27
CA ILE A 164 -8.43 5.07 -2.43
C ILE A 164 -8.30 6.27 -3.34
N TYR A 165 -8.15 6.00 -4.63
CA TYR A 165 -8.32 7.02 -5.67
C TYR A 165 -9.55 6.73 -6.51
N HIS A 166 -10.43 7.72 -6.67
CA HIS A 166 -11.57 7.64 -7.58
C HIS A 166 -12.05 9.04 -7.97
N GLY A 167 -12.20 9.30 -9.28
CA GLY A 167 -12.78 10.53 -9.84
C GLY A 167 -12.18 11.80 -9.26
N GLY A 168 -10.86 11.97 -9.38
CA GLY A 168 -10.15 13.13 -8.85
C GLY A 168 -9.96 13.19 -7.33
N THR A 169 -10.55 12.25 -6.56
CA THR A 169 -10.49 12.25 -5.10
C THR A 169 -9.54 11.20 -4.57
N PHE A 170 -8.60 11.62 -3.72
CA PHE A 170 -7.74 10.74 -2.94
C PHE A 170 -8.19 10.73 -1.48
N LYS A 171 -8.56 9.56 -0.96
CA LYS A 171 -9.02 9.40 0.43
C LYS A 171 -8.07 8.46 1.16
N MET A 172 -7.64 8.84 2.36
CA MET A 172 -6.70 8.08 3.19
C MET A 172 -7.36 7.60 4.47
N TYR A 173 -6.92 6.43 4.93
CA TYR A 173 -7.32 5.79 6.18
C TYR A 173 -6.07 5.32 6.91
N THR A 174 -6.19 5.18 8.23
CA THR A 174 -5.21 4.50 9.06
C THR A 174 -5.80 3.21 9.60
N SER A 175 -5.02 2.14 9.59
CA SER A 175 -5.37 0.86 10.20
C SER A 175 -4.40 0.58 11.34
N TYR A 176 -4.95 0.24 12.50
CA TYR A 176 -4.18 -0.13 13.68
C TYR A 176 -4.97 -1.17 14.48
N ARG A 177 -4.24 -1.98 15.25
CA ARG A 177 -4.83 -2.94 16.16
C ARG A 177 -5.14 -2.24 17.48
N ALA A 178 -6.41 -2.21 17.88
CA ALA A 178 -6.84 -1.71 19.18
C ALA A 178 -6.48 -2.69 20.31
#